data_AF-A0A917ABK0-F1
#
_entry.id   AF-A0A917ABK0-F1
#
_cell.length_a   1.000
_cell.length_b   1.000
_cell.length_c   1.000
_cell.angle_alpha   90.00
_cell.angle_beta   90.00
_cell.angle_gamma   90.00
#
_symmetry.space_group_name_H-M   'P 1'
#
loop_
_entity.id
_entity.type
_entity.pdbx_description
1 polymer ?
#
loop_
_entity_poly.entity_id
_entity_poly.type
_entity_poly.pdbx_seq_one_letter_code
_entity_poly.pdbx_strand_id
1 'polypeptide(L)'
;MGAIADLSLDETNFVELGAGDKFLHRVKSNRLHKGFVNSGYDVSVIQTDFIDYCHGIDELTCETYSSFGDNSVFYDEPFWLRLQIAGIALHQKLAFGGRSEVKLYRSAAFVYFTLSDAERLQFHNFAEPKTVKRVMDAMPSRIKQMQNGDVLFVHLLLPHFPYVLDRECNLLPISKWGYSQQYYGSDPMDPVYYEAYWDQVACTYSLLAPTLDAAAEIEDLTVVIHGDHGPRLIWYKTKVNPLYMRQTILAIREPGRPQRLIRQPQILQSVIPIVMAPYLGEP
;
A
#
# COMPACT_ATOMS: atom_id res chain seq x y z
N MET A 1 6.28 2.06 -9.16
CA MET A 1 6.85 1.26 -8.06
C MET A 1 8.36 1.46 -7.89
N GLY A 2 9.24 1.02 -8.81
CA GLY A 2 10.71 1.06 -8.59
C GLY A 2 11.42 2.43 -8.67
N ALA A 3 10.73 3.47 -9.14
CA ALA A 3 11.39 4.69 -9.63
C ALA A 3 11.79 5.71 -8.55
N ILE A 4 11.24 5.61 -7.33
CA ILE A 4 11.62 6.48 -6.20
C ILE A 4 12.92 6.00 -5.57
N ALA A 5 13.04 4.69 -5.36
CA ALA A 5 14.15 4.09 -4.64
C ALA A 5 15.50 4.34 -5.34
N ASP A 6 15.54 4.31 -6.67
CA ASP A 6 16.80 4.47 -7.40
C ASP A 6 17.16 5.93 -7.72
N LEU A 7 16.27 6.91 -7.46
CA LEU A 7 16.42 8.29 -7.94
C LEU A 7 16.69 8.40 -9.44
N SER A 8 16.28 7.40 -10.21
CA SER A 8 16.59 7.27 -11.63
C SER A 8 15.32 7.04 -12.46
N LEU A 9 15.46 7.14 -13.78
CA LEU A 9 14.40 6.79 -14.72
C LEU A 9 14.23 5.28 -14.91
N ASP A 10 14.98 4.44 -14.17
CA ASP A 10 14.92 2.98 -14.28
C ASP A 10 13.61 2.43 -13.70
N GLU A 11 12.66 2.12 -14.58
CA GLU A 11 11.41 1.43 -14.21
C GLU A 11 11.64 -0.04 -13.83
N THR A 12 12.86 -0.60 -14.01
CA THR A 12 13.20 -2.01 -13.79
C THR A 12 13.94 -2.28 -12.49
N ASN A 13 14.02 -1.31 -11.58
CA ASN A 13 14.70 -1.41 -10.28
C ASN A 13 13.92 -2.26 -9.24
N PHE A 14 13.39 -3.41 -9.65
CA PHE A 14 12.86 -4.41 -8.73
C PHE A 14 12.98 -5.82 -9.33
N VAL A 15 12.93 -6.82 -8.46
CA VAL A 15 12.84 -8.23 -8.81
C VAL A 15 11.63 -8.83 -8.10
N GLU A 16 10.95 -9.76 -8.77
CA GLU A 16 9.96 -10.62 -8.16
C GLU A 16 10.67 -11.74 -7.40
N LEU A 17 10.15 -12.06 -6.22
CA LEU A 17 10.71 -13.07 -5.32
C LEU A 17 9.86 -14.33 -5.35
N GLY A 18 10.48 -15.47 -5.03
CA GLY A 18 9.81 -16.76 -5.03
C GLY A 18 8.84 -16.95 -3.86
N ALA A 19 7.93 -17.92 -3.98
CA ALA A 19 6.84 -18.23 -3.03
C ALA A 19 7.25 -18.65 -1.59
N GLY A 20 8.53 -18.52 -1.23
CA GLY A 20 9.05 -18.75 0.12
C GLY A 20 9.73 -17.53 0.74
N ASP A 21 9.84 -16.42 0.01
CA ASP A 21 10.32 -15.16 0.58
C ASP A 21 9.17 -14.48 1.34
N LYS A 22 9.52 -13.71 2.38
CA LYS A 22 8.55 -12.89 3.11
C LYS A 22 7.97 -11.81 2.19
N PHE A 23 8.76 -11.34 1.23
CA PHE A 23 8.37 -10.27 0.32
C PHE A 23 7.95 -10.80 -1.06
N LEU A 24 7.02 -10.13 -1.73
CA LEU A 24 6.70 -10.43 -3.14
C LEU A 24 7.71 -9.83 -4.12
N HIS A 25 8.17 -8.63 -3.82
CA HIS A 25 9.12 -7.90 -4.64
C HIS A 25 10.26 -7.35 -3.78
N ARG A 26 11.37 -7.01 -4.42
CA ARG A 26 12.53 -6.37 -3.78
C ARG A 26 13.16 -5.37 -4.71
N VAL A 27 13.55 -4.21 -4.17
CA VAL A 27 14.31 -3.23 -4.96
C VAL A 27 15.72 -3.74 -5.21
N LYS A 28 16.25 -3.57 -6.43
CA LYS A 28 17.63 -4.01 -6.74
C LYS A 28 18.66 -3.09 -6.09
N SER A 29 18.33 -1.79 -6.03
CA SER A 29 19.14 -0.72 -5.47
C SER A 29 18.23 0.34 -4.86
N ASN A 30 18.60 0.93 -3.72
CA ASN A 30 17.88 2.05 -3.13
C ASN A 30 18.85 3.22 -2.89
N ARG A 31 19.13 3.97 -3.96
CA ARG A 31 20.04 5.14 -3.91
C ARG A 31 19.51 6.25 -3.03
N LEU A 32 18.19 6.40 -2.93
CA LEU A 32 17.59 7.39 -2.04
C LEU A 32 17.96 7.11 -0.58
N HIS A 33 17.69 5.89 -0.10
CA HIS A 33 18.01 5.51 1.28
C HIS A 33 19.53 5.52 1.53
N LYS A 34 20.33 5.03 0.58
CA LYS A 34 21.80 5.10 0.68
C LYS A 34 22.30 6.54 0.77
N GLY A 35 21.73 7.46 -0.01
CA GLY A 35 22.12 8.86 0.03
C GLY A 35 21.83 9.51 1.38
N PHE A 36 20.68 9.21 1.99
CA PHE A 36 20.36 9.68 3.35
C PHE A 36 21.31 9.10 4.39
N VAL A 37 21.53 7.78 4.40
CA VAL A 37 22.48 7.14 5.32
C VAL A 37 23.88 7.74 5.18
N ASN A 38 24.38 7.89 3.95
CA ASN A 38 25.69 8.48 3.68
C ASN A 38 25.79 9.95 4.10
N SER A 39 24.66 10.66 4.15
CA SER A 39 24.58 12.05 4.62
C SER A 39 24.40 12.15 6.14
N GLY A 40 24.42 11.02 6.86
CA GLY A 40 24.35 10.97 8.31
C GLY A 40 22.93 11.03 8.90
N TYR A 41 21.89 10.76 8.09
CA TYR A 41 20.53 10.67 8.59
C TYR A 41 20.25 9.31 9.23
N ASP A 42 19.42 9.29 10.28
CA ASP A 42 18.81 8.07 10.80
C ASP A 42 17.55 7.74 10.00
N VAL A 43 17.60 6.65 9.24
CA VAL A 43 16.55 6.31 8.27
C VAL A 43 15.70 5.16 8.80
N SER A 44 14.44 5.48 9.12
CA SER A 44 13.40 4.52 9.46
C SER A 44 12.49 4.24 8.26
N VAL A 45 12.20 2.97 8.02
CA VAL A 45 11.37 2.49 6.91
C VAL A 45 10.20 1.69 7.46
N ILE A 46 8.98 2.15 7.19
CA ILE A 46 7.75 1.38 7.42
C ILE A 46 7.28 0.88 6.05
N GLN A 47 7.40 -0.41 5.81
CA GLN A 47 7.08 -1.03 4.53
C GLN A 47 6.05 -2.15 4.66
N THR A 48 5.40 -2.46 3.54
CA THR A 48 4.59 -3.66 3.39
C THR A 48 5.51 -4.83 3.06
N ASP A 49 5.08 -6.05 3.33
CA ASP A 49 5.71 -7.24 2.75
C ASP A 49 5.43 -7.40 1.22
N PHE A 50 4.86 -6.38 0.57
CA PHE A 50 4.73 -6.35 -0.90
C PHE A 50 6.07 -6.02 -1.58
N ILE A 51 6.83 -5.04 -1.06
CA ILE A 51 8.14 -4.63 -1.60
C ILE A 51 9.15 -4.48 -0.45
N ASP A 52 10.27 -5.16 -0.57
CA ASP A 52 11.45 -5.00 0.29
C ASP A 52 12.27 -3.78 -0.18
N TYR A 53 12.08 -2.64 0.48
CA TYR A 53 12.85 -1.40 0.26
C TYR A 53 14.15 -1.33 1.07
N CYS A 54 14.28 -2.19 2.08
CA CYS A 54 15.41 -2.20 3.01
C CYS A 54 16.58 -3.06 2.53
N HIS A 55 16.38 -3.85 1.49
CA HIS A 55 17.39 -4.77 1.02
C HIS A 55 18.75 -4.12 0.72
N GLY A 56 19.80 -4.68 1.33
CA GLY A 56 21.19 -4.32 1.05
C GLY A 56 21.65 -2.99 1.64
N ILE A 57 20.99 -2.52 2.71
CA ILE A 57 21.39 -1.36 3.50
C ILE A 57 21.15 -1.70 4.99
N ASP A 58 22.20 -2.09 5.70
CA ASP A 58 22.10 -2.64 7.05
C ASP A 58 21.84 -1.55 8.12
N GLU A 59 22.12 -0.29 7.78
CA GLU A 59 21.97 0.88 8.64
C GLU A 59 20.51 1.35 8.79
N LEU A 60 19.56 0.78 8.04
CA LEU A 60 18.16 1.18 8.09
C LEU A 60 17.42 0.52 9.26
N THR A 61 16.56 1.27 9.93
CA THR A 61 15.58 0.70 10.87
C THR A 61 14.31 0.31 10.11
N CYS A 62 14.04 -0.99 9.97
CA CYS A 62 12.96 -1.47 9.11
C CYS A 62 11.83 -2.16 9.89
N GLU A 63 10.63 -1.59 9.77
CA GLU A 63 9.38 -2.18 10.25
C GLU A 63 8.56 -2.66 9.06
N THR A 64 8.27 -3.96 9.01
CA THR A 64 7.44 -4.54 7.96
C THR A 64 6.10 -4.96 8.53
N TYR A 65 5.03 -4.33 8.05
CA TYR A 65 3.68 -4.82 8.32
C TYR A 65 3.24 -5.79 7.22
N SER A 66 2.49 -6.80 7.62
CA SER A 66 2.09 -7.83 6.68
C SER A 66 0.90 -7.39 5.85
N SER A 67 1.05 -7.47 4.53
CA SER A 67 -0.07 -7.36 3.60
C SER A 67 -0.83 -8.70 3.51
N PHE A 68 -0.17 -9.81 3.90
CA PHE A 68 -0.76 -11.15 3.85
C PHE A 68 -0.89 -11.80 5.24
N GLY A 69 -2.12 -11.85 5.76
CA GLY A 69 -2.48 -12.87 6.74
C GLY A 69 -2.29 -12.50 8.22
N ASP A 70 -2.01 -11.24 8.56
CA ASP A 70 -2.23 -10.77 9.93
C ASP A 70 -3.72 -10.55 10.20
N ASN A 71 -4.46 -11.63 10.42
CA ASN A 71 -5.86 -11.54 10.79
C ASN A 71 -6.08 -10.99 12.22
N SER A 72 -5.01 -10.78 13.00
CA SER A 72 -5.14 -10.18 14.33
C SER A 72 -5.68 -8.76 14.25
N VAL A 73 -5.52 -8.08 13.11
CA VAL A 73 -6.09 -6.73 12.88
C VAL A 73 -7.60 -6.68 13.00
N PHE A 74 -8.29 -7.82 12.94
CA PHE A 74 -9.74 -7.90 13.11
C PHE A 74 -10.18 -8.20 14.54
N TYR A 75 -9.29 -8.17 15.55
CA TYR A 75 -9.60 -8.60 16.92
C TYR A 75 -10.76 -7.84 17.58
N ASP A 76 -10.93 -6.57 17.20
CA ASP A 76 -11.95 -5.62 17.65
C ASP A 76 -13.29 -5.73 16.87
N GLU A 77 -13.35 -6.57 15.84
CA GLU A 77 -14.57 -6.76 15.06
C GLU A 77 -15.61 -7.64 15.76
N PRO A 78 -16.91 -7.50 15.42
CA PRO A 78 -17.96 -8.39 15.89
C PRO A 78 -17.62 -9.87 15.70
N PHE A 79 -17.99 -10.70 16.67
CA PHE A 79 -17.67 -12.14 16.69
C PHE A 79 -18.00 -12.85 15.37
N TRP A 80 -19.18 -12.58 14.79
CA TRP A 80 -19.60 -13.22 13.54
C TRP A 80 -18.73 -12.84 12.35
N LEU A 81 -18.28 -11.58 12.27
CA LEU A 81 -17.38 -11.14 11.22
C LEU A 81 -16.00 -11.79 11.38
N ARG A 82 -15.47 -11.84 12.60
CA ARG A 82 -14.23 -12.56 12.90
C ARG A 82 -14.30 -14.04 12.55
N LEU A 83 -15.43 -14.70 12.82
CA LEU A 83 -15.65 -16.10 12.45
C LEU A 83 -15.67 -16.29 10.92
N GLN A 84 -16.33 -15.39 10.18
CA GLN A 84 -16.32 -15.42 8.72
C GLN A 84 -14.91 -15.21 8.15
N ILE A 85 -14.16 -14.23 8.68
CA ILE A 85 -12.77 -13.96 8.29
C ILE A 85 -11.88 -15.17 8.59
N ALA A 86 -12.01 -15.79 9.76
CA ALA A 86 -11.28 -17.01 10.10
C ALA A 86 -11.61 -18.17 9.16
N GLY A 87 -12.89 -18.34 8.80
CA GLY A 87 -13.35 -19.32 7.82
C GLY A 87 -12.75 -19.08 6.44
N ILE A 88 -12.71 -17.82 5.99
CA ILE A 88 -12.06 -17.41 4.74
C ILE A 88 -10.56 -17.71 4.76
N ALA A 89 -9.85 -17.28 5.79
CA ALA A 89 -8.41 -17.50 5.92
C ALA A 89 -8.06 -19.00 5.94
N LEU A 90 -8.86 -19.80 6.66
CA LEU A 90 -8.74 -21.25 6.66
C LEU A 90 -9.00 -21.83 5.25
N HIS A 91 -10.06 -21.35 4.59
CA HIS A 91 -10.38 -21.76 3.23
C HIS A 91 -9.24 -21.48 2.28
N GLN A 92 -8.62 -20.31 2.32
CA GLN A 92 -7.49 -20.01 1.44
C GLN A 92 -6.30 -20.91 1.70
N LYS A 93 -5.93 -21.09 2.97
CA LYS A 93 -4.82 -21.95 3.36
C LYS A 93 -5.01 -23.39 2.87
N LEU A 94 -6.24 -23.89 2.92
CA LEU A 94 -6.57 -25.24 2.49
C LEU A 94 -6.85 -25.35 1.00
N ALA A 95 -7.48 -24.37 0.35
CA ALA A 95 -7.78 -24.38 -1.08
C ALA A 95 -6.54 -24.20 -1.95
N PHE A 96 -5.54 -23.44 -1.47
CA PHE A 96 -4.30 -23.15 -2.19
C PHE A 96 -3.06 -23.82 -1.58
N GLY A 97 -3.22 -24.62 -0.51
CA GLY A 97 -2.16 -25.45 0.05
C GLY A 97 -1.77 -26.62 -0.85
N GLY A 98 -0.52 -27.08 -0.76
CA GLY A 98 0.04 -28.15 -1.62
C GLY A 98 -0.11 -29.61 -1.12
N ARG A 99 -0.88 -29.89 -0.07
CA ARG A 99 -0.91 -31.22 0.60
C ARG A 99 -2.13 -32.07 0.22
N SER A 100 -2.04 -33.39 0.40
CA SER A 100 -3.12 -34.36 0.10
C SER A 100 -4.42 -34.13 0.89
N GLU A 101 -4.34 -33.54 2.09
CA GLU A 101 -5.47 -33.12 2.94
C GLU A 101 -6.39 -32.10 2.24
N VAL A 102 -5.86 -31.37 1.26
CA VAL A 102 -6.55 -30.37 0.44
C VAL A 102 -7.62 -30.99 -0.44
N LYS A 103 -7.47 -32.25 -0.86
CA LYS A 103 -8.45 -32.91 -1.75
C LYS A 103 -9.78 -33.20 -1.04
N LEU A 104 -9.72 -33.62 0.23
CA LEU A 104 -10.91 -33.88 1.04
C LEU A 104 -11.59 -32.57 1.48
N TYR A 105 -10.79 -31.56 1.86
CA TYR A 105 -11.32 -30.22 2.11
C TYR A 105 -11.98 -29.64 0.86
N ARG A 106 -11.31 -29.68 -0.30
CA ARG A 106 -11.88 -29.19 -1.55
C ARG A 106 -13.20 -29.86 -1.89
N SER A 107 -13.40 -31.15 -1.63
CA SER A 107 -14.68 -31.81 -1.93
C SER A 107 -15.82 -31.43 -0.96
N ALA A 108 -15.53 -31.19 0.32
CA ALA A 108 -16.54 -30.80 1.31
C ALA A 108 -16.80 -29.28 1.38
N ALA A 109 -15.74 -28.47 1.31
CA ALA A 109 -15.79 -27.01 1.36
C ALA A 109 -16.29 -26.42 0.05
N PHE A 110 -16.05 -27.05 -1.10
CA PHE A 110 -16.69 -26.68 -2.38
C PHE A 110 -18.19 -26.52 -2.15
N VAL A 111 -18.92 -27.53 -1.64
CA VAL A 111 -20.37 -27.42 -1.42
C VAL A 111 -20.81 -26.19 -0.60
N TYR A 112 -20.09 -25.80 0.45
CA TYR A 112 -20.43 -24.60 1.23
C TYR A 112 -20.08 -23.28 0.51
N PHE A 113 -18.91 -23.23 -0.13
CA PHE A 113 -18.39 -22.05 -0.81
C PHE A 113 -18.89 -21.88 -2.26
N THR A 114 -19.42 -22.92 -2.91
CA THR A 114 -20.11 -22.86 -4.21
C THR A 114 -21.58 -22.42 -4.03
N LEU A 115 -22.20 -22.75 -2.89
CA LEU A 115 -23.60 -22.40 -2.58
C LEU A 115 -23.77 -21.01 -1.94
N SER A 116 -22.74 -20.49 -1.27
CA SER A 116 -22.62 -19.06 -0.99
C SER A 116 -21.82 -18.45 -2.14
N ASP A 117 -22.08 -17.22 -2.60
CA ASP A 117 -21.29 -16.55 -3.67
C ASP A 117 -19.77 -16.38 -3.34
N ALA A 118 -19.28 -17.04 -2.29
CA ALA A 118 -17.93 -16.99 -1.75
C ALA A 118 -16.87 -17.68 -2.62
N GLU A 119 -17.23 -18.58 -3.53
CA GLU A 119 -16.30 -19.14 -4.53
C GLU A 119 -15.76 -18.08 -5.50
N ARG A 120 -16.53 -17.00 -5.71
CA ARG A 120 -16.09 -15.89 -6.55
C ARG A 120 -15.01 -15.07 -5.86
N LEU A 121 -14.96 -15.08 -4.54
CA LEU A 121 -14.10 -14.23 -3.75
C LEU A 121 -12.70 -14.83 -3.69
N GLN A 122 -11.82 -14.39 -4.60
CA GLN A 122 -10.38 -14.54 -4.40
C GLN A 122 -9.97 -13.63 -3.24
N PHE A 123 -10.18 -14.11 -2.03
CA PHE A 123 -9.95 -13.39 -0.77
C PHE A 123 -8.48 -13.08 -0.48
N HIS A 124 -7.60 -13.12 -1.47
CA HIS A 124 -6.23 -12.70 -1.23
C HIS A 124 -6.30 -11.23 -0.81
N ASN A 125 -5.56 -10.86 0.25
CA ASN A 125 -5.21 -9.46 0.53
C ASN A 125 -6.28 -8.61 1.25
N PHE A 126 -7.35 -9.18 1.79
CA PHE A 126 -8.38 -8.37 2.50
C PHE A 126 -7.93 -7.79 3.84
N ALA A 127 -6.87 -8.32 4.44
CA ALA A 127 -6.32 -7.79 5.68
C ALA A 127 -5.52 -6.49 5.46
N GLU A 128 -5.09 -6.21 4.22
CA GLU A 128 -4.21 -5.09 3.91
C GLU A 128 -4.80 -3.74 4.33
N PRO A 129 -6.03 -3.37 3.92
CA PRO A 129 -6.56 -2.03 4.19
C PRO A 129 -6.65 -1.75 5.71
N LYS A 130 -7.01 -2.77 6.50
CA LYS A 130 -7.11 -2.64 7.95
C LYS A 130 -5.75 -2.61 8.63
N THR A 131 -4.77 -3.35 8.12
CA THR A 131 -3.39 -3.29 8.62
C THR A 131 -2.79 -1.90 8.40
N VAL A 132 -3.03 -1.31 7.23
CA VAL A 132 -2.62 0.07 6.93
C VAL A 132 -3.26 1.06 7.91
N LYS A 133 -4.55 0.91 8.24
CA LYS A 133 -5.20 1.75 9.25
C LYS A 133 -4.43 1.73 10.58
N ARG A 134 -4.04 0.55 11.07
CA ARG A 134 -3.28 0.42 12.33
C ARG A 134 -1.92 1.12 12.27
N VAL A 135 -1.22 1.04 11.13
CA VAL A 135 0.04 1.77 10.90
C VAL A 135 -0.22 3.27 10.95
N MET A 136 -1.28 3.74 10.30
CA MET A 136 -1.65 5.16 10.25
C MET A 136 -2.10 5.72 11.60
N ASP A 137 -2.82 4.93 12.41
CA ASP A 137 -3.24 5.34 13.75
C ASP A 137 -2.04 5.68 14.66
N ALA A 138 -0.89 5.02 14.46
CA ALA A 138 0.35 5.28 15.21
C ALA A 138 1.21 6.42 14.63
N MET A 139 0.96 6.82 13.39
CA MET A 139 1.84 7.72 12.62
C MET A 139 1.97 9.13 13.22
N PRO A 140 0.89 9.79 13.72
CA PRO A 140 1.03 11.11 14.32
C PRO A 140 2.03 11.14 15.49
N SER A 141 2.04 10.07 16.30
CA SER A 141 2.99 9.97 17.42
C SER A 141 4.43 9.78 16.95
N ARG A 142 4.63 9.03 15.86
CA ARG A 142 5.97 8.84 15.26
C ARG A 142 6.51 10.15 14.70
N ILE A 143 5.68 10.88 13.95
CA ILE A 143 6.07 12.20 13.42
C ILE A 143 6.47 13.16 14.54
N LYS A 144 5.70 13.22 15.63
CA LYS A 144 6.00 14.09 16.78
C LYS A 144 7.28 13.70 17.54
N GLN A 145 7.78 12.49 17.36
CA GLN A 145 9.02 12.01 17.98
C GLN A 145 10.25 12.23 17.09
N MET A 146 10.06 12.64 15.83
CA MET A 146 11.18 12.88 14.92
C MET A 146 12.06 14.02 15.41
N GLN A 147 13.36 13.84 15.22
CA GLN A 147 14.42 14.79 15.52
C GLN A 147 15.12 15.24 14.23
N ASN A 148 15.95 16.28 14.36
CA ASN A 148 16.80 16.71 13.25
C ASN A 148 17.76 15.58 12.87
N GLY A 149 17.79 15.23 11.59
CA GLY A 149 18.56 14.09 11.09
C GLY A 149 17.71 12.82 10.92
N ASP A 150 16.44 12.81 11.33
CA ASP A 150 15.57 11.66 11.09
C ASP A 150 14.95 11.71 9.68
N VAL A 151 14.91 10.56 9.03
CA VAL A 151 14.15 10.33 7.79
C VAL A 151 13.18 9.18 8.03
N LEU A 152 11.90 9.43 7.80
CA LEU A 152 10.87 8.40 7.84
C LEU A 152 10.32 8.16 6.44
N PHE A 153 10.57 6.96 5.90
CA PHE A 153 9.96 6.48 4.67
C PHE A 153 8.79 5.54 5.01
N VAL A 154 7.62 5.77 4.41
CA VAL A 154 6.42 4.96 4.64
C VAL A 154 5.81 4.52 3.32
N HIS A 155 5.71 3.22 3.11
CA HIS A 155 4.98 2.62 1.99
C HIS A 155 3.60 2.14 2.45
N LEU A 156 2.55 2.74 1.88
CA LEU A 156 1.16 2.43 2.21
C LEU A 156 0.51 1.68 1.06
N LEU A 157 -0.15 0.56 1.35
CA LEU A 157 -0.95 -0.18 0.36
C LEU A 157 -2.34 0.43 0.16
N LEU A 158 -2.80 1.38 0.95
CA LEU A 158 -4.06 2.08 0.65
C LEU A 158 -3.88 3.07 -0.52
N PRO A 159 -4.85 3.20 -1.44
CA PRO A 159 -6.17 2.58 -1.47
C PRO A 159 -6.24 1.32 -2.36
N HIS A 160 -5.18 0.51 -2.45
CA HIS A 160 -5.16 -0.71 -3.27
C HIS A 160 -6.33 -1.65 -2.94
N PHE A 161 -6.78 -2.41 -3.94
CA PHE A 161 -7.84 -3.39 -3.74
C PHE A 161 -7.35 -4.53 -2.82
N PRO A 162 -8.24 -5.24 -2.12
CA PRO A 162 -9.70 -5.09 -2.15
C PRO A 162 -10.20 -3.80 -1.46
N TYR A 163 -11.33 -3.29 -1.94
CA TYR A 163 -12.05 -2.16 -1.38
C TYR A 163 -12.98 -2.68 -0.28
N VAL A 164 -12.47 -2.70 0.95
CA VAL A 164 -13.17 -3.28 2.11
C VAL A 164 -13.57 -2.21 3.12
N LEU A 165 -13.11 -0.97 2.94
CA LEU A 165 -13.39 0.15 3.82
C LEU A 165 -14.40 1.11 3.15
N ASP A 166 -15.31 1.66 3.95
CA ASP A 166 -16.14 2.78 3.54
C ASP A 166 -15.40 4.13 3.67
N ARG A 167 -16.09 5.24 3.36
CA ARG A 167 -15.55 6.61 3.41
C ARG A 167 -15.07 7.00 4.79
N GLU A 168 -15.72 6.48 5.83
CA GLU A 168 -15.44 6.73 7.23
C GLU A 168 -14.43 5.73 7.82
N CYS A 169 -13.78 4.92 6.96
CA CYS A 169 -12.81 3.89 7.32
C CYS A 169 -13.37 2.72 8.14
N ASN A 170 -14.68 2.47 8.11
CA ASN A 170 -15.26 1.28 8.71
C ASN A 170 -15.14 0.09 7.77
N LEU A 171 -14.96 -1.10 8.35
CA LEU A 171 -14.96 -2.34 7.59
C LEU A 171 -16.38 -2.64 7.08
N LEU A 172 -16.49 -2.78 5.77
CA LEU A 172 -17.72 -3.20 5.10
C LEU A 172 -18.05 -4.66 5.46
N PRO A 173 -19.32 -5.07 5.43
CA PRO A 173 -19.66 -6.49 5.48
C PRO A 173 -19.03 -7.20 4.27
N ILE A 174 -18.60 -8.46 4.45
CA ILE A 174 -17.90 -9.24 3.41
C ILE A 174 -18.66 -9.27 2.07
N SER A 175 -20.00 -9.31 2.11
CA SER A 175 -20.85 -9.30 0.91
C SER A 175 -20.75 -8.02 0.07
N LYS A 176 -20.12 -6.96 0.60
CA LYS A 176 -19.90 -5.67 -0.07
C LYS A 176 -18.42 -5.40 -0.37
N TRP A 177 -17.52 -6.34 -0.08
CA TRP A 177 -16.10 -6.16 -0.39
C TRP A 177 -15.90 -6.09 -1.89
N GLY A 178 -15.34 -4.98 -2.37
CA GLY A 178 -15.05 -4.76 -3.77
C GLY A 178 -13.71 -5.38 -4.15
N TYR A 179 -13.70 -6.39 -4.99
CA TYR A 179 -12.45 -6.94 -5.54
C TYR A 179 -12.20 -6.41 -6.95
N SER A 180 -10.92 -6.27 -7.34
CA SER A 180 -10.57 -5.84 -8.69
C SER A 180 -11.20 -6.75 -9.75
N GLN A 181 -11.75 -6.15 -10.80
CA GLN A 181 -12.46 -6.84 -11.88
C GLN A 181 -11.59 -7.81 -12.70
N GLN A 182 -10.27 -7.76 -12.54
CA GLN A 182 -9.35 -8.76 -13.09
C GLN A 182 -9.77 -10.20 -12.74
N TYR A 183 -10.50 -10.38 -11.65
CA TYR A 183 -10.96 -11.67 -11.17
C TYR A 183 -12.40 -12.04 -11.58
N TYR A 184 -13.23 -11.10 -12.08
CA TYR A 184 -14.69 -11.30 -12.19
C TYR A 184 -15.31 -11.08 -13.57
N GLY A 185 -14.58 -10.54 -14.55
CA GLY A 185 -15.06 -10.48 -15.93
C GLY A 185 -16.32 -9.63 -16.20
N SER A 186 -16.81 -8.87 -15.21
CA SER A 186 -17.95 -7.94 -15.32
C SER A 186 -17.61 -6.67 -16.13
N ASP A 187 -18.58 -5.75 -16.25
CA ASP A 187 -18.41 -4.48 -16.96
C ASP A 187 -17.38 -3.58 -16.24
N PRO A 188 -16.26 -3.18 -16.87
CA PRO A 188 -15.24 -2.26 -16.34
C PRO A 188 -15.79 -0.91 -15.89
N MET A 189 -17.03 -0.57 -16.25
CA MET A 189 -17.71 0.65 -15.84
C MET A 189 -18.79 0.45 -14.78
N ASP A 190 -18.88 -0.72 -14.15
CA ASP A 190 -19.81 -0.94 -13.05
C ASP A 190 -19.58 0.10 -11.94
N PRO A 191 -20.55 1.01 -11.70
CA PRO A 191 -20.42 2.11 -10.76
C PRO A 191 -20.04 1.65 -9.35
N VAL A 192 -20.43 0.43 -8.95
CA VAL A 192 -20.19 -0.10 -7.61
C VAL A 192 -18.69 -0.18 -7.30
N TYR A 193 -17.85 -0.57 -8.27
CA TYR A 193 -16.39 -0.67 -8.05
C TYR A 193 -15.72 0.70 -8.04
N TYR A 194 -16.23 1.63 -8.84
CA TYR A 194 -15.74 3.02 -8.84
C TYR A 194 -16.05 3.69 -7.51
N GLU A 195 -17.28 3.55 -7.02
CA GLU A 195 -17.71 4.07 -5.73
C GLU A 195 -16.87 3.47 -4.59
N ALA A 196 -16.71 2.14 -4.55
CA ALA A 196 -15.89 1.49 -3.53
C ALA A 196 -14.42 1.95 -3.54
N TYR A 197 -13.82 2.13 -4.72
CA TYR A 197 -12.48 2.72 -4.84
C TYR A 197 -12.44 4.14 -4.27
N TRP A 198 -13.40 5.00 -4.64
CA TRP A 198 -13.43 6.39 -4.19
C TRP A 198 -13.72 6.53 -2.70
N ASP A 199 -14.50 5.61 -2.13
CA ASP A 199 -14.76 5.57 -0.70
C ASP A 199 -13.50 5.19 0.07
N GLN A 200 -12.76 4.18 -0.40
CA GLN A 200 -11.48 3.83 0.20
C GLN A 200 -10.40 4.92 0.01
N VAL A 201 -10.44 5.67 -1.10
CA VAL A 201 -9.62 6.89 -1.29
C VAL A 201 -9.97 7.94 -0.24
N ALA A 202 -11.26 8.23 -0.02
CA ALA A 202 -11.70 9.18 0.99
C ALA A 202 -11.23 8.76 2.40
N CYS A 203 -11.35 7.47 2.73
CA CYS A 203 -10.78 6.91 3.95
C CYS A 203 -9.27 7.14 4.02
N THR A 204 -8.52 6.87 2.96
CA THR A 204 -7.06 7.07 2.91
C THR A 204 -6.67 8.52 3.25
N TYR A 205 -7.39 9.50 2.69
CA TYR A 205 -7.16 10.91 3.04
C TYR A 205 -7.48 11.22 4.51
N SER A 206 -8.56 10.63 5.05
CA SER A 206 -8.92 10.82 6.46
C SER A 206 -7.88 10.24 7.42
N LEU A 207 -7.23 9.12 7.06
CA LEU A 207 -6.13 8.52 7.82
C LEU A 207 -4.83 9.34 7.72
N LEU A 208 -4.60 9.99 6.58
CA LEU A 208 -3.45 10.87 6.39
C LEU A 208 -3.57 12.18 7.18
N ALA A 209 -4.79 12.73 7.31
CA ALA A 209 -5.00 14.06 7.89
C ALA A 209 -4.33 14.27 9.26
N PRO A 210 -4.51 13.39 10.27
CA PRO A 210 -3.84 13.55 11.57
C PRO A 210 -2.31 13.51 11.48
N THR A 211 -1.76 12.76 10.52
CA THR A 211 -0.32 12.69 10.27
C THR A 211 0.20 14.00 9.70
N LEU A 212 -0.56 14.61 8.78
CA LEU A 212 -0.21 15.91 8.20
C LEU A 212 -0.37 17.05 9.20
N ASP A 213 -1.38 16.99 10.07
CA ASP A 213 -1.55 17.93 11.18
C ASP A 213 -0.36 17.85 12.14
N ALA A 214 0.07 16.64 12.53
CA ALA A 214 1.26 16.45 13.35
C ALA A 214 2.54 16.95 12.66
N ALA A 215 2.69 16.73 11.35
CA ALA A 215 3.82 17.22 10.59
C ALA A 215 3.84 18.75 10.48
N ALA A 216 2.66 19.38 10.41
CA ALA A 216 2.53 20.84 10.34
C ALA A 216 2.98 21.55 11.62
N GLU A 217 2.93 20.87 12.78
CA GLU A 217 3.45 21.36 14.06
C GLU A 217 5.00 21.41 14.09
N ILE A 218 5.68 20.75 13.15
CA ILE A 218 7.15 20.74 13.05
C ILE A 218 7.57 21.72 11.96
N GLU A 219 8.23 22.82 12.37
CA GLU A 219 8.58 23.94 11.49
C GLU A 219 9.56 23.53 10.38
N ASP A 220 10.58 22.73 10.71
CA ASP A 220 11.66 22.35 9.80
C ASP A 220 11.49 20.94 9.20
N LEU A 221 10.25 20.47 9.08
CA LEU A 221 9.95 19.15 8.49
C LEU A 221 9.54 19.26 7.02
N THR A 222 10.31 18.60 6.17
CA THR A 222 9.94 18.36 4.77
C THR A 222 9.08 17.11 4.64
N VAL A 223 7.94 17.24 3.98
CA VAL A 223 6.99 16.14 3.75
C VAL A 223 6.82 15.96 2.25
N VAL A 224 7.01 14.73 1.78
CA VAL A 224 6.74 14.35 0.39
C VAL A 224 5.74 13.21 0.37
N ILE A 225 4.63 13.43 -0.35
CA ILE A 225 3.57 12.44 -0.56
C ILE A 225 3.42 12.25 -2.05
N HIS A 226 3.47 11.01 -2.51
CA HIS A 226 3.11 10.67 -3.87
C HIS A 226 2.46 9.29 -3.90
N GLY A 227 1.65 9.02 -4.92
CA GLY A 227 1.27 7.63 -5.21
C GLY A 227 2.32 6.97 -6.12
N ASP A 228 2.39 5.65 -6.11
CA ASP A 228 3.35 4.87 -6.88
C ASP A 228 2.88 4.60 -8.34
N HIS A 229 1.56 4.61 -8.57
CA HIS A 229 0.89 4.55 -9.88
C HIS A 229 -0.57 5.01 -9.80
N GLY A 230 -1.27 5.03 -10.95
CA GLY A 230 -2.71 5.33 -11.04
C GLY A 230 -3.60 4.13 -10.70
N PRO A 231 -4.93 4.28 -10.65
CA PRO A 231 -5.81 3.29 -10.01
C PRO A 231 -6.09 2.01 -10.81
N ARG A 232 -5.78 1.98 -12.12
CA ARG A 232 -5.90 0.79 -12.99
C ARG A 232 -7.28 0.10 -12.99
N LEU A 233 -8.37 0.80 -12.64
CA LEU A 233 -9.72 0.22 -12.53
C LEU A 233 -10.23 -0.43 -13.83
N ILE A 234 -9.77 0.04 -14.99
CA ILE A 234 -10.28 -0.36 -16.32
C ILE A 234 -9.28 -1.15 -17.18
N TRP A 235 -8.20 -1.65 -16.56
CA TRP A 235 -7.01 -2.21 -17.21
C TRP A 235 -7.26 -3.28 -18.29
N TYR A 236 -8.33 -4.08 -18.19
CA TYR A 236 -8.42 -5.37 -18.92
C TYR A 236 -9.25 -5.40 -20.22
N LYS A 237 -10.02 -4.35 -20.56
CA LYS A 237 -10.99 -4.46 -21.67
C LYS A 237 -11.03 -3.30 -22.66
N THR A 238 -10.39 -2.17 -22.37
CA THR A 238 -10.34 -1.04 -23.31
C THR A 238 -8.88 -0.70 -23.64
N LYS A 239 -8.64 -0.03 -24.76
CA LYS A 239 -7.37 0.68 -24.98
C LYS A 239 -7.31 1.84 -23.99
N VAL A 240 -7.07 1.53 -22.71
CA VAL A 240 -6.97 2.52 -21.66
C VAL A 240 -5.81 3.42 -21.99
N ASN A 241 -6.02 4.73 -21.91
CA ASN A 241 -4.94 5.70 -22.03
C ASN A 241 -3.83 5.31 -21.02
N PRO A 242 -2.59 5.01 -21.45
CA PRO A 242 -1.51 4.63 -20.53
C PRO A 242 -1.28 5.65 -19.40
N LEU A 243 -1.66 6.91 -19.61
CA LEU A 243 -1.66 7.94 -18.59
C LEU A 243 -2.53 7.58 -17.39
N TYR A 244 -3.72 7.00 -17.57
CA TYR A 244 -4.60 6.61 -16.46
C TYR A 244 -3.93 5.61 -15.50
N MET A 245 -3.01 4.80 -16.01
CA MET A 245 -2.33 3.76 -15.25
C MET A 245 -1.09 4.28 -14.52
N ARG A 246 -0.59 5.46 -14.92
CA ARG A 246 0.67 6.05 -14.46
C ARG A 246 0.48 7.40 -13.76
N GLN A 247 -0.66 8.06 -13.94
CA GLN A 247 -0.99 9.33 -13.30
C GLN A 247 -1.21 9.12 -11.81
N THR A 248 -0.55 9.95 -11.04
CA THR A 248 -0.54 9.91 -9.58
C THR A 248 -0.44 11.33 -9.04
N ILE A 249 -0.66 11.48 -7.73
CA ILE A 249 -0.44 12.73 -7.04
C ILE A 249 1.03 12.89 -6.65
N LEU A 250 1.47 14.15 -6.54
CA LEU A 250 2.69 14.56 -5.86
C LEU A 250 2.37 15.81 -5.06
N ALA A 251 2.62 15.77 -3.76
CA ALA A 251 2.51 16.90 -2.86
C ALA A 251 3.80 17.00 -2.04
N ILE A 252 4.33 18.22 -1.94
CA ILE A 252 5.59 18.50 -1.26
C ILE A 252 5.34 19.71 -0.35
N ARG A 253 5.70 19.55 0.93
CA ARG A 253 5.86 20.65 1.88
C ARG A 253 7.35 20.79 2.15
N GLU A 254 7.91 21.95 1.84
CA GLU A 254 9.28 22.33 2.20
C GLU A 254 9.20 23.55 3.13
N PRO A 255 9.90 23.56 4.28
CA PRO A 255 9.98 24.72 5.17
C PRO A 255 10.37 26.01 4.43
N GLY A 256 9.68 27.10 4.73
CA GLY A 256 9.95 28.41 4.13
C GLY A 256 9.55 28.59 2.66
N ARG A 257 9.04 27.55 1.97
CA ARG A 257 8.58 27.69 0.57
C ARG A 257 7.10 28.07 0.49
N PRO A 258 6.73 29.03 -0.39
CA PRO A 258 5.33 29.41 -0.57
C PRO A 258 4.53 28.31 -1.25
N GLN A 259 3.26 28.19 -0.89
CA GLN A 259 2.34 27.26 -1.53
C GLN A 259 2.17 27.59 -3.02
N ARG A 260 2.29 26.58 -3.88
CA ARG A 260 2.05 26.71 -5.32
C ARG A 260 1.38 25.47 -5.87
N LEU A 261 0.30 25.68 -6.64
CA LEU A 261 -0.32 24.61 -7.43
C LEU A 261 0.36 24.49 -8.79
N ILE A 262 0.95 23.33 -9.08
CA ILE A 262 1.50 23.00 -10.39
C ILE A 262 0.45 22.17 -11.14
N ARG A 263 -0.15 22.74 -12.19
CA ARG A 263 -1.17 22.06 -13.01
C ARG A 263 -0.60 21.29 -14.19
N GLN A 264 0.67 21.54 -14.53
CA GLN A 264 1.34 20.90 -15.66
C GLN A 264 1.84 19.52 -15.23
N PRO A 265 1.57 18.45 -16.00
CA PRO A 265 2.08 17.12 -15.70
C PRO A 265 3.60 17.14 -15.48
N GLN A 266 4.04 16.49 -14.41
CA GLN A 266 5.45 16.32 -14.09
C GLN A 266 5.81 14.85 -14.14
N ILE A 267 7.05 14.55 -14.54
CA ILE A 267 7.62 13.21 -14.43
C ILE A 267 8.15 13.07 -13.00
N LEU A 268 7.58 12.16 -12.22
CA LEU A 268 7.91 11.99 -10.80
C LEU A 268 9.41 11.77 -10.58
N GLN A 269 10.03 10.95 -11.45
CA GLN A 269 11.45 10.64 -11.47
C GLN A 269 12.34 11.86 -11.77
N SER A 270 11.80 12.92 -12.36
CA SER A 270 12.54 14.16 -12.59
C SER A 270 12.40 15.12 -11.42
N VAL A 271 11.29 15.07 -10.67
CA VAL A 271 11.02 16.00 -9.57
C VAL A 271 11.64 15.53 -8.26
N ILE A 272 11.49 14.24 -7.92
CA ILE A 272 11.95 13.73 -6.62
C ILE A 272 13.45 13.93 -6.40
N PRO A 273 14.36 13.63 -7.35
CA PRO A 273 15.78 13.90 -7.15
C PRO A 273 16.07 15.38 -6.87
N ILE A 274 15.38 16.30 -7.54
CA ILE A 274 15.55 17.76 -7.33
C ILE A 274 15.14 18.17 -5.93
N VAL A 275 14.02 17.62 -5.44
CA VAL A 275 13.52 17.92 -4.09
C VAL A 275 14.41 17.31 -3.02
N MET A 276 15.00 16.14 -3.29
CA MET A 276 15.87 15.43 -2.34
C MET A 276 17.31 15.93 -2.32
N ALA A 277 17.80 16.56 -3.41
CA ALA A 277 19.20 16.99 -3.55
C ALA A 277 19.75 17.81 -2.36
N PRO A 278 19.01 18.75 -1.74
CA PRO A 278 19.50 19.50 -0.59
C PRO A 278 19.79 18.63 0.65
N TYR A 279 19.11 17.49 0.77
CA TYR A 279 19.24 16.60 1.93
C TYR A 279 20.28 15.50 1.71
N LEU A 280 20.44 15.05 0.47
CA LEU A 280 21.29 13.91 0.15
C LEU A 280 22.77 14.26 0.08
N GLY A 281 23.14 15.50 0.39
CA GLY A 281 24.51 15.99 0.32
C GLY A 281 25.16 15.51 -0.96
N GLU A 282 24.82 16.11 -2.11
CA GLU A 282 25.64 15.83 -3.29
C GLU A 282 27.13 16.03 -2.91
N PRO A 283 28.06 15.24 -3.49
CA PRO A 283 29.46 15.62 -3.45
C PRO A 283 29.68 17.11 -3.77
#